data_AF-A0A9E1VFW9-F1
#
_entry.id   AF-A0A9E1VFW9-F1
#
_cell.length_a   1.000
_cell.length_b   1.000
_cell.length_c   1.000
_cell.angle_alpha   90.00
_cell.angle_beta   90.00
_cell.angle_gamma   90.00
#
_symmetry.space_group_name_H-M   'P 1'
#
loop_
_entity.id
_entity.type
_entity.pdbx_description
1 polymer ?
#
loop_
_entity_poly.entity_id
_entity_poly.type
_entity_poly.pdbx_seq_one_letter_code
_entity_poly.pdbx_strand_id
1 'polypeptide(L)'
;FPYIARRMIIHQIELPSKLNLFGKKPWENPHLDTMELWKFGDYKHYSSLQLLTTILGISSPKDDIDGSEVAKVYYKEKNLGRIVKYCEKDTIAVAQLLMRFNNEKLVEEHEIINV
;
A
#
# COMPACT_ATOMS: atom_id res chain seq x y z
N PHE A 1 5.56 -0.34 -8.13
CA PHE A 1 6.92 0.19 -7.85
C PHE A 1 7.59 1.07 -8.93
N PRO A 2 7.14 1.20 -10.21
CA PRO A 2 7.88 1.98 -11.22
C PRO A 2 8.20 3.44 -10.83
N TYR A 3 7.29 4.10 -10.09
CA TYR A 3 7.52 5.44 -9.57
C TYR A 3 8.76 5.51 -8.66
N ILE A 4 8.88 4.59 -7.69
CA ILE A 4 10.00 4.52 -6.74
C ILE A 4 11.31 4.34 -7.51
N ALA A 5 11.39 3.34 -8.41
CA ALA A 5 12.60 3.07 -9.18
C ALA A 5 13.08 4.30 -9.99
N ARG A 6 12.18 5.01 -10.66
CA ARG A 6 12.52 6.25 -11.38
C ARG A 6 13.03 7.35 -10.46
N ARG A 7 12.43 7.51 -9.27
CA ARG A 7 12.90 8.48 -8.27
C ARG A 7 14.29 8.13 -7.74
N MET A 8 14.58 6.85 -7.53
CA MET A 8 15.91 6.41 -7.12
C MET A 8 16.98 6.78 -8.15
N ILE A 9 16.71 6.52 -9.44
CA ILE A 9 17.62 6.91 -10.53
C ILE A 9 17.86 8.43 -10.56
N ILE A 10 16.80 9.24 -10.46
CA ILE A 10 16.90 10.71 -10.44
C ILE A 10 17.79 11.20 -9.28
N HIS A 11 17.68 10.56 -8.11
CA HIS A 11 18.43 10.91 -6.91
C HIS A 11 19.76 10.15 -6.77
N GLN A 12 20.18 9.41 -7.81
CA GLN A 12 21.41 8.60 -7.81
C GLN A 12 21.48 7.59 -6.65
N ILE A 13 20.33 7.07 -6.23
CA ILE A 13 20.22 6.00 -5.23
C ILE A 13 20.22 4.66 -5.96
N GLU A 14 21.09 3.75 -5.54
CA GLU A 14 21.18 2.40 -6.11
C GLU A 14 19.86 1.63 -5.93
N LEU A 15 19.40 0.97 -7.00
CA LEU A 15 18.19 0.17 -6.98
C LEU A 15 18.42 -1.17 -6.25
N PRO A 16 17.71 -1.46 -5.15
CA PRO A 16 17.85 -2.72 -4.44
C PRO A 16 17.51 -3.92 -5.31
N SER A 17 18.18 -5.05 -5.09
CA SER A 17 17.97 -6.30 -5.83
C SER A 17 16.51 -6.79 -5.83
N LYS A 18 15.76 -6.51 -4.75
CA LYS A 18 14.32 -6.82 -4.66
C LYS A 18 13.47 -6.01 -5.64
N LEU A 19 13.85 -4.76 -5.91
CA LEU A 19 13.16 -3.88 -6.86
C LEU A 19 13.70 -3.99 -8.29
N ASN A 20 14.84 -4.66 -8.48
CA ASN A 20 15.39 -4.95 -9.81
C ASN A 20 14.78 -6.24 -10.38
N LEU A 21 13.71 -6.05 -11.17
CA LEU A 21 12.97 -7.14 -11.81
C LEU A 21 13.27 -7.28 -13.32
N PHE A 22 14.26 -6.56 -13.83
CA PHE A 22 14.58 -6.61 -15.26
C PHE A 22 15.04 -8.02 -15.66
N GLY A 23 14.43 -8.56 -16.73
CA GLY A 23 14.75 -9.90 -17.25
C GLY A 23 14.21 -11.08 -16.42
N LYS A 24 13.55 -10.83 -15.28
CA LYS A 24 12.91 -11.88 -14.49
C LYS A 24 11.61 -12.34 -15.15
N LYS A 25 11.37 -13.64 -15.14
CA LYS A 25 10.11 -14.24 -15.58
C LYS A 25 9.00 -13.95 -14.56
N PRO A 26 7.71 -13.98 -14.95
CA PRO A 26 6.62 -13.63 -14.04
C PRO A 26 6.61 -14.40 -12.71
N TRP A 27 6.99 -15.69 -12.73
CA TRP A 27 7.05 -16.54 -11.53
C TRP A 27 8.31 -16.34 -10.67
N GLU A 28 9.28 -15.57 -11.14
CA GLU A 28 10.49 -15.20 -10.39
C GLU A 28 10.31 -13.88 -9.63
N ASN A 29 9.16 -13.21 -9.81
CA ASN A 29 8.83 -11.98 -9.11
C ASN A 29 8.25 -12.31 -7.71
N PRO A 30 8.94 -11.94 -6.62
CA PRO A 30 8.45 -12.20 -5.26
C PRO A 30 7.39 -11.19 -4.79
N HIS A 31 7.06 -10.17 -5.57
CA HIS A 31 6.08 -9.16 -5.16
C HIS A 31 4.65 -9.69 -5.28
N LEU A 32 3.93 -9.62 -4.17
CA LEU A 32 2.48 -9.83 -4.13
C LEU A 32 1.77 -8.48 -4.28
N ASP A 33 0.81 -8.42 -5.20
CA ASP A 33 -0.03 -7.24 -5.44
C ASP A 33 -1.48 -7.60 -5.12
N THR A 34 -2.07 -6.91 -4.15
CA THR A 34 -3.44 -7.17 -3.69
C THR A 34 -4.49 -6.91 -4.78
N MET A 35 -4.25 -6.00 -5.72
CA MET A 35 -5.15 -5.77 -6.85
C MET A 35 -5.09 -6.91 -7.85
N GLU A 36 -3.92 -7.48 -8.08
CA GLU A 36 -3.76 -8.68 -8.92
C GLU A 36 -4.47 -9.89 -8.29
N LEU A 37 -4.45 -10.02 -6.97
CA LEU A 37 -5.19 -11.05 -6.24
C LEU A 37 -6.72 -10.82 -6.32
N TRP A 38 -7.17 -9.57 -6.17
CA TRP A 38 -8.59 -9.23 -6.16
C TRP A 38 -9.28 -9.32 -7.52
N LYS A 39 -8.57 -9.01 -8.62
CA LYS A 39 -9.22 -8.85 -9.93
C LYS A 39 -9.76 -10.15 -10.53
N PHE A 40 -9.39 -11.33 -10.02
CA PHE A 40 -9.83 -12.64 -10.51
C PHE A 40 -9.78 -12.81 -12.05
N GLY A 41 -8.75 -12.24 -12.70
CA GLY A 41 -8.59 -12.28 -14.15
C GLY A 41 -9.30 -11.16 -14.93
N ASP A 42 -9.99 -10.24 -14.25
CA ASP A 42 -10.51 -9.01 -14.84
C ASP A 42 -9.37 -8.02 -15.13
N TYR A 43 -9.44 -7.34 -16.27
CA TYR A 43 -8.44 -6.38 -16.74
C TYR A 43 -8.86 -4.92 -16.55
N LYS A 44 -10.13 -4.63 -16.20
CA LYS A 44 -10.69 -3.28 -16.35
C LYS A 44 -11.01 -2.51 -15.06
N HIS A 45 -10.78 -3.06 -13.88
CA HIS A 45 -11.20 -2.40 -12.64
C HIS A 45 -10.04 -2.10 -11.68
N TYR A 46 -9.73 -0.81 -11.54
CA TYR A 46 -9.03 -0.29 -10.38
C TYR A 46 -10.04 -0.13 -9.24
N SER A 47 -10.03 -1.04 -8.28
CA SER A 47 -10.78 -0.89 -7.03
C SER A 47 -9.95 -0.07 -6.04
N SER A 48 -10.55 0.95 -5.44
CA SER A 48 -9.85 1.72 -4.41
C SER A 48 -9.71 0.89 -3.13
N LEU A 49 -8.62 1.11 -2.38
CA LEU A 49 -8.42 0.51 -1.06
C LEU A 49 -9.61 0.77 -0.11
N GLN A 50 -10.20 1.96 -0.20
CA GLN A 50 -11.39 2.34 0.56
C GLN A 50 -12.61 1.48 0.20
N LEU A 51 -12.85 1.24 -1.09
CA LEU A 51 -13.97 0.40 -1.53
C LEU A 51 -13.78 -1.03 -1.03
N LEU A 52 -12.59 -1.59 -1.20
CA LEU A 52 -12.27 -2.96 -0.78
C LEU A 52 -12.42 -3.15 0.73
N THR A 53 -11.88 -2.22 1.53
CA THR A 53 -12.02 -2.27 3.00
C THR A 53 -13.48 -2.20 3.43
N THR A 54 -14.27 -1.31 2.81
CA THR A 54 -15.70 -1.16 3.10
C THR A 54 -16.50 -2.43 2.81
N ILE A 55 -16.36 -3.02 1.61
CA ILE A 55 -17.16 -4.19 1.22
C ILE A 55 -16.76 -5.46 1.98
N LEU A 56 -15.53 -5.53 2.48
CA LEU A 56 -15.01 -6.68 3.25
C LEU A 56 -15.15 -6.50 4.77
N GLY A 57 -15.81 -5.43 5.22
CA GLY A 57 -16.05 -5.18 6.64
C GLY A 57 -14.76 -4.93 7.44
N ILE A 58 -13.73 -4.36 6.80
CA ILE A 58 -12.48 -3.96 7.44
C ILE A 58 -12.59 -2.47 7.78
N SER A 59 -12.18 -2.08 8.99
CA SER A 59 -12.09 -0.66 9.36
C SER A 59 -11.27 0.11 8.33
N SER A 60 -11.89 1.08 7.67
CA SER A 60 -11.23 1.84 6.61
C SER A 60 -10.13 2.74 7.20
N PRO A 61 -8.99 2.92 6.52
CA PRO A 61 -7.92 3.80 7.00
C PRO A 61 -8.26 5.31 6.93
N LYS A 62 -9.35 5.69 6.27
CA LYS A 62 -9.64 7.08 5.86
C LYS A 62 -10.48 7.89 6.85
N ASP A 63 -9.93 8.16 8.02
CA ASP A 63 -10.60 9.02 9.02
C ASP A 63 -10.07 10.47 9.04
N ASP A 64 -8.90 10.75 8.44
CA ASP A 64 -8.17 12.00 8.73
C ASP A 64 -7.72 12.82 7.50
N ILE A 65 -7.03 12.21 6.52
CA ILE A 65 -6.57 12.88 5.28
C ILE A 65 -6.60 11.94 4.08
N ASP A 66 -6.61 12.51 2.86
CA ASP A 66 -6.35 11.78 1.62
C ASP A 66 -5.05 12.21 0.89
N GLY A 67 -4.71 11.49 -0.18
CA GLY A 67 -3.50 11.73 -0.97
C GLY A 67 -3.38 13.14 -1.57
N SER A 68 -4.49 13.82 -1.82
CA SER A 68 -4.49 15.21 -2.32
C SER A 68 -4.13 16.22 -1.23
N GLU A 69 -4.36 15.87 0.05
CA GLU A 69 -4.12 16.73 1.20
C GLU A 69 -2.68 16.65 1.73
N VAL A 70 -1.94 15.60 1.39
CA VAL A 70 -0.55 15.36 1.84
C VAL A 70 0.34 16.59 1.62
N ALA A 71 0.24 17.25 0.46
CA ALA A 71 1.04 18.45 0.18
C ALA A 71 0.70 19.63 1.11
N LYS A 72 -0.59 19.85 1.39
CA LYS A 72 -1.04 20.89 2.32
C LYS A 72 -0.53 20.60 3.73
N VAL A 73 -0.68 19.37 4.20
CA VAL A 73 -0.24 18.94 5.53
C VAL A 73 1.27 19.11 5.69
N TYR A 74 2.04 18.73 4.68
CA TYR A 74 3.50 18.83 4.73
C TYR A 74 3.98 20.30 4.68
N TYR A 75 3.52 21.08 3.72
CA TYR A 75 4.07 22.42 3.48
C TYR A 75 3.47 23.50 4.38
N LYS A 76 2.16 23.45 4.64
CA LYS A 76 1.44 24.48 5.41
C LYS A 76 1.32 24.11 6.89
N GLU A 77 0.79 22.93 7.18
CA GLU A 77 0.53 22.50 8.55
C GLU A 77 1.80 22.02 9.28
N LYS A 78 2.87 21.71 8.52
CA LYS A 78 4.15 21.21 9.04
C LYS A 78 3.99 19.97 9.93
N ASN A 79 2.97 19.16 9.68
CA ASN A 79 2.61 18.02 10.52
C ASN A 79 2.97 16.69 9.84
N LEU A 80 4.25 16.33 9.89
CA LEU A 80 4.74 15.08 9.32
C LEU A 80 4.14 13.84 10.01
N GLY A 81 3.92 13.91 11.33
CA GLY A 81 3.37 12.78 12.10
C GLY A 81 1.98 12.36 11.62
N ARG A 82 1.17 13.30 11.14
CA ARG A 82 -0.15 13.02 10.53
C ARG A 82 -0.02 12.22 9.23
N ILE A 83 0.97 12.56 8.41
CA ILE A 83 1.26 11.84 7.15
C ILE A 83 1.78 10.43 7.44
N VAL A 84 2.65 10.28 8.46
CA VAL A 84 3.16 8.97 8.89
C VAL A 84 2.02 8.06 9.29
N LYS A 85 1.14 8.51 10.20
CA LYS A 85 -0.04 7.75 10.64
C LYS A 85 -0.95 7.35 9.47
N TYR A 86 -1.16 8.25 8.52
CA TYR A 86 -1.93 7.97 7.31
C TYR A 86 -1.31 6.82 6.49
N CYS A 87 0.00 6.87 6.23
CA CYS A 87 0.71 5.82 5.48
C CYS A 87 0.77 4.48 6.23
N GLU A 88 0.92 4.50 7.55
CA GLU A 88 0.87 3.31 8.40
C GLU A 88 -0.50 2.64 8.32
N LYS A 89 -1.59 3.41 8.45
CA LYS A 89 -2.95 2.91 8.32
C LYS A 89 -3.21 2.29 6.94
N ASP A 90 -2.75 2.92 5.86
CA ASP A 90 -2.86 2.35 4.51
C ASP A 90 -2.12 1.00 4.40
N THR A 91 -0.94 0.89 5.03
CA THR A 91 -0.15 -0.36 5.05
C THR A 91 -0.86 -1.47 5.83
N ILE A 92 -1.42 -1.14 7.00
CA ILE A 92 -2.23 -2.07 7.81
C ILE A 92 -3.44 -2.53 7.01
N ALA A 93 -4.16 -1.62 6.35
CA ALA A 93 -5.33 -1.97 5.55
C ALA A 93 -5.00 -2.95 4.41
N VAL A 94 -3.86 -2.79 3.74
CA VAL A 94 -3.38 -3.74 2.72
C VAL A 94 -3.09 -5.12 3.31
N ALA A 95 -2.47 -5.18 4.50
CA ALA A 95 -2.25 -6.45 5.20
C ALA A 95 -3.58 -7.13 5.61
N GLN A 96 -4.54 -6.36 6.11
CA GLN A 96 -5.87 -6.86 6.46
C GLN A 96 -6.63 -7.40 5.23
N LEU A 97 -6.50 -6.73 4.08
CA LEU A 97 -7.05 -7.23 2.82
C LEU A 97 -6.44 -8.57 2.43
N LEU A 98 -5.11 -8.70 2.54
CA LEU A 98 -4.44 -9.96 2.24
C LEU A 98 -4.95 -11.10 3.13
N MET A 99 -5.12 -10.85 4.44
CA MET A 99 -5.72 -11.83 5.36
C MET A 99 -7.14 -12.21 4.93
N ARG A 100 -7.97 -11.22 4.56
CA ARG A 100 -9.34 -11.49 4.09
C ARG A 100 -9.39 -12.25 2.77
N PHE A 101 -8.50 -11.99 1.82
CA PHE A 101 -8.44 -12.75 0.58
C PHE A 101 -8.12 -14.23 0.81
N ASN A 102 -7.37 -14.53 1.86
CA ASN A 102 -7.06 -15.90 2.28
C ASN A 102 -8.09 -16.51 3.26
N ASN A 103 -9.17 -15.79 3.60
CA ASN A 103 -10.14 -16.17 4.64
C ASN A 103 -9.51 -16.38 6.03
N GLU A 104 -8.42 -15.68 6.31
CA GLU A 104 -7.77 -15.68 7.61
C GLU A 104 -8.43 -14.66 8.57
N LYS A 105 -8.07 -14.74 9.86
CA LYS A 105 -8.49 -13.75 10.84
C LYS A 105 -7.80 -12.41 10.56
N LEU A 106 -8.47 -11.32 10.89
CA LEU A 106 -7.85 -10.00 10.83
C LEU A 106 -6.74 -9.91 11.89
N VAL A 107 -5.75 -9.08 11.60
CA VAL A 107 -4.68 -8.74 12.54
C VAL A 107 -5.27 -7.85 13.64
N GLU A 108 -5.10 -8.23 14.89
CA GLU A 108 -5.54 -7.45 16.04
C GLU A 108 -4.54 -6.33 16.36
N GLU A 109 -4.98 -5.25 17.00
CA GLU A 109 -4.11 -4.09 17.27
C GLU A 109 -2.84 -4.45 18.06
N HIS A 110 -2.93 -5.42 18.97
CA HIS A 110 -1.80 -5.86 19.79
C HIS A 110 -0.74 -6.67 19.01
N GLU A 111 -1.08 -7.13 17.81
CA GLU A 111 -0.16 -7.85 16.90
C GLU A 111 0.61 -6.87 16.00
N ILE A 112 0.22 -5.59 15.98
CA ILE A 112 0.83 -4.54 15.14
C ILE A 112 1.95 -3.87 15.93
N ILE A 113 3.19 -4.01 15.44
CA ILE A 113 4.37 -3.38 16.03
C ILE A 113 4.75 -2.15 15.18
N ASN A 114 4.72 -0.97 15.81
CA ASN A 114 5.20 0.26 15.21
C ASN A 114 6.69 0.45 15.55
N VAL A 115 7.49 0.86 14.57
CA VAL A 115 8.95 1.04 14.67
C VAL A 115 9.32 2.51 14.60
#